data_AF-A0A967S308-F1
#
_entry.id   AF-A0A967S308-F1
#
_cell.length_a   1.000
_cell.length_b   1.000
_cell.length_c   1.000
_cell.angle_alpha   90.00
_cell.angle_beta   90.00
_cell.angle_gamma   90.00
#
_symmetry.space_group_name_H-M   'P 1'
#
loop_
_entity.id
_entity.type
_entity.pdbx_description
1 polymer ?
#
loop_
_entity_poly.entity_id
_entity_poly.type
_entity_poly.pdbx_seq_one_letter_code
_entity_poly.pdbx_strand_id
1 'polypeptide(L)'
;RGVPRMSRTLLAKRLRQLEDEGLVERDERDGTPHYRLTAAGRELAPVIETLGRWGARWIDSLADDDLDPAFLMWDVHRSIDRDA
;
A
#
# COMPACT_ATOMS: atom_id res chain seq x y z
N ARG A 1 -5.84 7.17 -6.34
CA ARG A 1 -6.73 6.99 -5.16
C ARG A 1 -5.96 6.18 -4.13
N GLY A 2 -6.08 6.51 -2.84
CA GLY A 2 -5.32 5.83 -1.76
C GLY A 2 -5.92 4.49 -1.36
N VAL A 3 -5.26 3.80 -0.43
CA VAL A 3 -5.74 2.55 0.17
C VAL A 3 -7.14 2.76 0.78
N PRO A 4 -8.12 1.89 0.50
CA PRO A 4 -9.47 1.96 1.08
C PRO A 4 -9.42 2.07 2.61
N ARG A 5 -10.40 2.76 3.19
CA ARG A 5 -10.53 3.02 4.64
C ARG A 5 -9.42 3.88 5.27
N MET A 6 -8.39 4.30 4.52
CA MET A 6 -7.38 5.24 5.01
C MET A 6 -7.79 6.69 4.75
N SER A 7 -7.93 7.49 5.81
CA SER A 7 -8.16 8.94 5.67
C SER A 7 -6.95 9.63 5.02
N ARG A 8 -7.17 10.75 4.33
CA ARG A 8 -6.08 11.54 3.73
C ARG A 8 -5.04 11.97 4.76
N THR A 9 -5.48 12.34 5.97
CA THR A 9 -4.61 12.73 7.07
C THR A 9 -3.77 11.55 7.56
N LEU A 10 -4.36 10.35 7.69
CA LEU A 10 -3.61 9.15 8.09
C LEU A 10 -2.60 8.76 7.01
N LEU A 11 -2.98 8.80 5.74
CA LEU A 11 -2.06 8.53 4.62
C LEU A 11 -0.88 9.51 4.62
N ALA A 12 -1.16 10.81 4.74
CA ALA A 12 -0.12 11.83 4.80
C ALA A 12 0.83 11.61 5.99
N LYS A 13 0.28 11.25 7.16
CA LYS A 13 1.09 10.92 8.36
C LYS A 13 1.98 9.69 8.12
N ARG A 14 1.44 8.62 7.53
CA ARG A 14 2.19 7.38 7.24
C ARG A 14 3.29 7.59 6.22
N LEU A 15 3.03 8.35 5.14
CA LEU A 15 4.04 8.65 4.13
C LEU A 15 5.20 9.47 4.72
N ARG A 16 4.89 10.45 5.57
CA ARG A 16 5.89 11.26 6.27
C ARG A 16 6.74 10.43 7.22
N GLN A 17 6.10 9.51 7.96
CA GLN A 17 6.83 8.55 8.80
C GLN A 17 7.79 7.66 7.98
N LEU A 18 7.34 7.13 6.84
CA LEU A 18 8.19 6.29 5.99
C LEU A 18 9.34 7.08 5.32
N GLU A 19 9.12 8.36 5.08
CA GLU A 19 10.15 9.30 4.63
C GLU A 19 11.20 9.55 5.72
N ASP A 20 10.75 9.84 6.95
CA ASP A 20 11.62 10.03 8.12
C ASP A 20 12.45 8.76 8.44
N GLU A 21 11.88 7.57 8.20
CA GLU A 21 12.55 6.27 8.37
C GLU A 21 13.44 5.88 7.17
N GLY A 22 13.47 6.69 6.09
CA GLY A 22 14.31 6.46 4.92
C GLY A 22 13.85 5.32 4.01
N LEU A 23 12.61 4.87 4.13
CA LEU A 23 12.01 3.80 3.31
C LEU A 23 11.37 4.34 2.03
N VAL A 24 10.90 5.57 2.08
CA VAL A 24 10.28 6.29 0.96
C VAL A 24 10.98 7.62 0.77
N GLU A 25 11.04 8.09 -0.47
CA GLU A 25 11.50 9.43 -0.80
C GLU A 25 10.41 10.17 -1.57
N ARG A 26 10.25 11.45 -1.26
CA ARG A 26 9.28 12.35 -1.87
C ARG A 26 9.93 13.18 -2.97
N ASP A 27 9.26 13.30 -4.09
CA ASP A 27 9.61 14.17 -5.23
C ASP A 27 8.39 15.03 -5.59
N GLU A 28 8.63 16.20 -6.19
CA GLU A 28 7.56 17.06 -6.70
C GLU A 28 7.64 17.12 -8.22
N ARG A 29 6.57 16.68 -8.89
CA ARG A 29 6.45 16.76 -10.35
C ARG A 29 5.19 17.51 -10.69
N ASP A 30 5.33 18.60 -11.44
CA ASP A 30 4.22 19.46 -11.85
C ASP A 30 3.33 19.91 -10.67
N GLY A 31 3.96 20.23 -9.53
CA GLY A 31 3.26 20.63 -8.28
C GLY A 31 2.52 19.49 -7.57
N THR A 32 2.66 18.25 -8.03
CA THR A 32 2.06 17.05 -7.43
C THR A 32 3.13 16.26 -6.67
N PRO A 33 2.86 15.83 -5.42
CA PRO A 33 3.79 14.99 -4.69
C PRO A 33 3.79 13.56 -5.23
N HIS A 34 4.98 13.07 -5.59
CA HIS A 34 5.25 11.68 -5.94
C HIS A 34 6.09 11.03 -4.85
N TYR A 35 5.78 9.76 -4.55
CA TYR A 35 6.52 8.98 -3.56
C TYR A 35 7.06 7.73 -4.24
N ARG A 36 8.33 7.41 -3.99
CA ARG A 36 9.02 6.23 -4.52
C ARG A 36 9.75 5.53 -3.37
N LEU A 37 9.88 4.20 -3.46
CA LEU A 37 10.67 3.45 -2.49
C LEU A 37 12.15 3.77 -2.67
N THR A 38 12.86 3.93 -1.56
CA THR A 38 14.34 3.99 -1.55
C THR A 38 14.92 2.59 -1.82
N ALA A 39 16.25 2.45 -1.84
CA ALA A 39 16.88 1.14 -1.91
C ALA A 39 16.45 0.24 -0.74
N ALA A 40 16.48 0.77 0.50
CA ALA A 40 16.02 0.06 1.69
C ALA A 40 14.53 -0.29 1.62
N GLY A 41 13.68 0.62 1.13
CA GLY A 41 12.26 0.35 0.92
C GLY A 41 12.00 -0.79 -0.07
N ARG A 42 12.79 -0.88 -1.15
CA ARG A 42 12.70 -1.97 -2.13
C ARG A 42 13.14 -3.31 -1.57
N GLU A 43 14.18 -3.33 -0.74
CA GLU A 43 14.63 -4.56 -0.05
C GLU A 43 13.61 -5.04 0.99
N LEU A 44 12.89 -4.12 1.64
CA LEU A 44 11.85 -4.45 2.62
C LEU A 44 10.55 -4.98 1.97
N ALA A 45 10.21 -4.51 0.77
CA ALA A 45 9.00 -4.90 0.06
C ALA A 45 8.71 -6.42 0.04
N PRO A 46 9.65 -7.31 -0.38
CA PRO A 46 9.40 -8.75 -0.41
C PRO A 46 9.14 -9.37 0.98
N VAL A 47 9.65 -8.77 2.05
CA VAL A 47 9.39 -9.21 3.44
C VAL A 47 7.93 -8.92 3.82
N ILE A 48 7.46 -7.69 3.54
CA ILE A 48 6.08 -7.27 3.79
C ILE A 48 5.10 -8.11 2.95
N GLU A 49 5.43 -8.36 1.68
CA GLU A 49 4.63 -9.23 0.80
C GLU A 49 4.54 -10.66 1.33
N THR A 50 5.64 -11.20 1.84
CA THR A 50 5.66 -12.55 2.42
C THR A 50 4.81 -12.64 3.67
N LEU A 51 4.87 -11.63 4.55
CA LEU A 51 3.98 -11.52 5.70
C LEU A 51 2.51 -11.42 5.27
N GLY A 52 2.22 -10.63 4.24
CA GLY A 52 0.88 -10.50 3.66
C GLY A 52 0.34 -11.83 3.11
N ARG A 53 1.16 -12.58 2.36
CA ARG A 53 0.80 -13.91 1.84
C ARG A 53 0.57 -14.93 2.95
N TRP A 54 1.37 -14.88 4.01
CA TRP A 54 1.14 -15.71 5.19
C TRP A 54 -0.21 -15.34 5.83
N GLY A 55 -0.47 -14.05 6.09
CA GLY A 55 -1.73 -13.61 6.69
C GLY A 55 -2.95 -14.00 5.86
N ALA A 56 -2.90 -13.82 4.53
CA ALA A 56 -3.98 -14.20 3.63
C ALA A 56 -4.26 -15.71 3.60
N ARG A 57 -3.28 -16.56 3.93
CA ARG A 57 -3.48 -18.01 4.04
C ARG A 57 -4.26 -18.42 5.29
N TRP A 58 -4.17 -17.62 6.35
CA TRP A 58 -4.67 -17.97 7.69
C TRP A 58 -5.84 -17.10 8.16
N ILE A 59 -6.12 -15.99 7.48
CA ILE A 59 -7.41 -15.31 7.60
C ILE A 59 -8.47 -16.25 7.02
N ASP A 60 -9.40 -16.69 7.87
CA ASP A 60 -10.58 -17.43 7.45
C ASP A 60 -11.40 -16.55 6.49
N SER A 61 -12.21 -17.16 5.62
CA SER A 61 -12.99 -16.41 4.61
C SER A 61 -13.66 -15.20 5.26
N LEU A 62 -13.35 -14.00 4.75
CA LEU A 62 -13.97 -12.74 5.17
C LEU A 62 -15.45 -13.01 5.45
N ALA A 63 -15.91 -12.76 6.67
CA ALA A 63 -17.34 -12.87 6.95
C ALA A 63 -18.07 -11.92 5.98
N ASP A 64 -19.34 -12.15 5.67
CA ASP A 64 -20.07 -11.28 4.71
C ASP A 64 -19.98 -9.78 5.09
N ASP A 65 -19.85 -9.47 6.39
CA ASP A 65 -19.68 -8.12 6.92
C ASP A 65 -18.28 -7.49 6.65
N ASP A 66 -17.29 -8.30 6.27
CA ASP A 66 -15.92 -7.87 5.92
C ASP A 66 -15.75 -7.60 4.41
N LEU A 67 -16.77 -7.91 3.59
CA LEU A 67 -16.76 -7.70 2.14
C LEU A 67 -17.08 -6.22 1.80
N ASP A 68 -16.08 -5.34 1.93
CA ASP A 68 -16.18 -3.95 1.47
C ASP A 68 -15.93 -3.88 -0.06
N PRO A 69 -16.92 -3.44 -0.89
CA PRO A 69 -16.75 -3.32 -2.33
C PRO A 69 -15.61 -2.39 -2.75
N ALA A 70 -15.32 -1.36 -1.95
CA ALA A 70 -14.18 -0.47 -2.19
C ALA A 70 -12.85 -1.17 -1.95
N PHE A 71 -12.81 -2.10 -0.97
CA PHE A 71 -11.65 -2.95 -0.73
C PHE A 71 -11.44 -3.94 -1.86
N LEU A 72 -12.50 -4.60 -2.33
CA LEU A 72 -12.45 -5.53 -3.47
C LEU A 72 -11.97 -4.84 -4.76
N MET A 73 -12.51 -3.66 -5.09
CA MET A 73 -12.08 -2.93 -6.28
C MET A 73 -10.62 -2.47 -6.20
N TRP A 74 -10.13 -2.14 -5.01
CA TRP A 74 -8.72 -1.84 -4.81
C TRP A 74 -7.84 -3.09 -4.93
N ASP A 75 -8.33 -4.24 -4.45
CA ASP A 75 -7.69 -5.54 -4.60
C ASP A 75 -7.50 -5.94 -6.07
N VAL A 76 -8.58 -5.79 -6.85
CA VAL A 76 -8.54 -5.99 -8.29
C VAL A 76 -7.52 -5.03 -8.94
N HIS A 77 -7.54 -3.74 -8.58
CA HIS A 77 -6.62 -2.74 -9.13
C HIS A 77 -5.13 -3.00 -8.83
N ARG A 78 -4.79 -3.62 -7.70
CA ARG A 78 -3.42 -4.01 -7.35
C ARG A 78 -3.01 -5.36 -7.96
N SER A 79 -3.97 -6.23 -8.26
CA SER A 79 -3.72 -7.54 -8.87
C SER A 79 -3.52 -7.50 -10.39
N ILE A 80 -3.97 -6.41 -11.03
CA ILE A 80 -3.74 -6.19 -12.46
C ILE A 80 -2.28 -5.79 -12.64
N ASP A 81 -1.52 -6.71 -13.24
CA ASP A 81 -0.18 -6.44 -13.73
C ASP A 81 -0.25 -5.31 -14.78
N ARG A 82 0.49 -4.23 -14.54
CA ARG A 82 0.52 -3.06 -15.44
C ARG A 82 1.70 -3.09 -16.40
N ASP A 83 2.55 -4.11 -16.28
CA ASP A 83 3.78 -4.24 -17.04
C ASP A 83 3.64 -5.27 -18.19
N ALA A 84 2.39 -5.62 -18.56
CA ALA A 84 2.04 -6.48 -19.70
C ALA A 84 1.84 -5.71 -21.01
#